data_AF-A0AA36H5Y0-F1
#
_entry.id   AF-A0AA36H5Y0-F1
#
_cell.length_a   1.000
_cell.length_b   1.000
_cell.length_c   1.000
_cell.angle_alpha   90.00
_cell.angle_beta   90.00
_cell.angle_gamma   90.00
#
_symmetry.space_group_name_H-M   'P 1'
#
loop_
_entity.id
_entity.type
_entity.pdbx_description
1 polymer ?
#
loop_
_entity_poly.entity_id
_entity_poly.type
_entity_poly.pdbx_seq_one_letter_code
_entity_poly.pdbx_strand_id
1 'polypeptide(L)'
;MDNIHLRMNMAEMAFQHDEIVDEMEFAIRRFSECCEQLVPHVIFLMNSPIESIRNSAFGFAVEIISQKPQTRTQLKEAYINKIRSTDLDVARQAITFLPDFVKNCVANGDELIEAALHACMRRSALNDVNDYVVEAMGIMGQRTEEDQNPEFLLSCTNLARKEWITVEMNSAYALFSGICNG
;
A
#
# COMPACT_ATOMS: atom_id res chain seq x y z
N MET A 1 8.64 -12.75 -38.82
CA MET A 1 9.69 -11.78 -38.44
C MET A 1 9.13 -10.80 -37.39
N ASP A 2 8.15 -11.25 -36.59
CA ASP A 2 7.22 -10.33 -35.93
C ASP A 2 7.55 -10.09 -34.44
N ASN A 3 8.48 -10.88 -33.89
CA ASN A 3 8.89 -10.80 -32.49
C ASN A 3 9.92 -9.68 -32.22
N ILE A 4 10.66 -9.22 -33.23
CA ILE A 4 11.70 -8.18 -33.05
C ILE A 4 11.06 -6.79 -32.96
N HIS A 5 10.06 -6.50 -33.80
CA HIS A 5 9.33 -5.23 -33.74
C HIS A 5 8.49 -5.06 -32.48
N LEU A 6 7.87 -6.15 -31.99
CA LEU A 6 7.20 -6.15 -30.69
C LEU A 6 8.18 -5.89 -29.53
N ARG A 7 9.37 -6.52 -29.56
CA ARG A 7 10.41 -6.28 -28.55
C ARG A 7 11.01 -4.87 -28.61
N MET A 8 11.18 -4.31 -29.81
CA MET A 8 11.63 -2.92 -29.98
C MET A 8 10.58 -1.93 -29.47
N ASN A 9 9.30 -2.11 -29.79
CA ASN A 9 8.24 -1.24 -29.27
C ASN A 9 8.11 -1.33 -27.73
N MET A 10 8.29 -2.52 -27.14
CA MET A 10 8.31 -2.65 -25.68
C MET A 10 9.55 -2.02 -25.04
N ALA A 11 10.71 -2.10 -25.71
CA ALA A 11 11.94 -1.44 -25.24
C ALA A 11 11.84 0.09 -25.37
N GLU A 12 11.26 0.62 -26.44
CA GLU A 12 11.01 2.06 -26.64
C GLU A 12 9.98 2.61 -25.65
N MET A 13 8.88 1.87 -25.40
CA MET A 13 7.93 2.25 -24.35
C MET A 13 8.60 2.21 -22.96
N ALA A 14 9.36 1.15 -22.64
CA ALA A 14 10.10 1.08 -21.37
C ALA A 14 11.09 2.26 -21.20
N PHE A 15 11.78 2.68 -22.27
CA PHE A 15 12.68 3.83 -22.25
C PHE A 15 11.94 5.15 -21.93
N GLN A 16 10.77 5.37 -22.53
CA GLN A 16 9.93 6.54 -22.24
C GLN A 16 9.37 6.53 -20.81
N HIS A 17 9.23 5.35 -20.22
CA HIS A 17 8.74 5.16 -18.86
C HIS A 17 9.80 5.38 -17.79
N ASP A 18 11.06 5.07 -18.07
CA ASP A 18 12.17 5.37 -17.16
C ASP A 18 12.49 6.88 -17.17
N GLU A 19 12.41 7.54 -18.34
CA GLU A 19 12.58 9.00 -18.45
C GLU A 19 11.58 9.79 -17.57
N ILE A 20 10.30 9.42 -17.57
CA ILE A 20 9.30 10.11 -16.72
C ILE A 20 9.53 9.88 -15.22
N VAL A 21 10.04 8.70 -14.83
CA VAL A 21 10.39 8.40 -13.44
C VAL A 21 11.59 9.25 -13.01
N ASP A 22 12.64 9.29 -13.83
CA ASP A 22 13.84 10.09 -13.57
C ASP A 22 13.54 11.59 -13.49
N GLU A 23 12.71 12.10 -14.40
CA GLU A 23 12.27 13.50 -14.38
C GLU A 23 11.47 13.84 -13.12
N MET A 24 10.60 12.95 -12.67
CA MET A 24 9.84 13.13 -11.44
C MET A 24 10.72 13.06 -10.20
N GLU A 25 11.65 12.11 -10.12
CA GLU A 25 12.62 12.02 -9.03
C GLU A 25 13.47 13.28 -8.95
N PHE A 26 13.98 13.74 -10.10
CA PHE A 26 14.72 14.99 -10.22
C PHE A 26 13.87 16.17 -9.73
N ALA A 27 12.62 16.28 -10.17
CA ALA A 27 11.75 17.39 -9.82
C ALA A 27 11.42 17.42 -8.31
N ILE A 28 11.11 16.27 -7.71
CA ILE A 28 10.81 16.15 -6.27
C ILE A 28 12.01 16.56 -5.42
N ARG A 29 13.22 16.12 -5.79
CA ARG A 29 14.44 16.44 -5.03
C ARG A 29 14.94 17.86 -5.26
N ARG A 30 14.88 18.35 -6.50
CA ARG A 30 15.46 19.65 -6.88
C ARG A 30 14.55 20.82 -6.54
N PHE A 31 13.24 20.63 -6.64
CA PHE A 31 12.21 21.64 -6.42
C PHE A 31 11.33 21.28 -5.23
N SER A 32 11.95 20.92 -4.10
CA SER A 32 11.25 20.57 -2.87
C SER A 32 10.27 21.64 -2.41
N GLU A 33 10.51 22.92 -2.70
CA GLU A 33 9.58 24.01 -2.36
C GLU A 33 8.22 23.91 -3.06
N CYS A 34 8.15 23.27 -4.24
CA CYS A 34 6.96 23.20 -5.07
C CYS A 34 6.48 21.77 -5.35
N CYS A 35 7.08 20.75 -4.72
CA CYS A 35 6.80 19.34 -5.03
C CYS A 35 5.35 18.92 -4.76
N GLU A 36 4.59 19.68 -3.97
CA GLU A 36 3.13 19.50 -3.83
C GLU A 36 2.36 19.59 -5.16
N GLN A 37 2.85 20.33 -6.15
CA GLN A 37 2.23 20.44 -7.48
C GLN A 37 2.30 19.13 -8.26
N LEU A 38 3.20 18.22 -7.86
CA LEU A 38 3.40 16.91 -8.49
C LEU A 38 2.43 15.84 -7.96
N VAL A 39 1.70 16.12 -6.87
CA VAL A 39 0.78 15.16 -6.23
C VAL A 39 -0.23 14.55 -7.21
N PRO A 40 -0.92 15.32 -8.10
CA PRO A 40 -1.85 14.73 -9.06
C PRO A 40 -1.17 13.75 -10.03
N HIS A 41 0.06 14.06 -10.44
CA HIS A 41 0.85 13.21 -11.35
C HIS A 41 1.29 11.92 -10.66
N VAL A 42 1.74 12.01 -9.40
CA VAL A 42 2.07 10.84 -8.58
C VAL A 42 0.86 9.93 -8.40
N ILE A 43 -0.31 10.47 -8.06
CA ILE A 43 -1.56 9.70 -7.88
C ILE A 43 -1.98 8.98 -9.16
N PHE A 44 -1.76 9.61 -10.32
CA PHE A 44 -2.00 9.00 -11.62
C PHE A 44 -1.06 7.81 -11.85
N LEU A 45 0.24 7.99 -11.60
CA LEU A 45 1.24 6.94 -11.83
C LEU A 45 1.15 5.77 -10.84
N MET A 46 0.62 5.98 -9.64
CA MET A 46 0.29 4.88 -8.71
C MET A 46 -0.76 3.90 -9.28
N ASN A 47 -1.48 4.27 -10.35
CA ASN A 47 -2.40 3.39 -11.10
C ASN A 47 -1.78 2.85 -12.40
N SER A 48 -0.49 3.04 -12.64
CA SER A 48 0.14 2.58 -13.88
C SER A 48 -0.01 1.06 -14.04
N PRO A 49 -0.29 0.55 -15.25
CA PRO A 49 -0.22 -0.89 -15.51
C PRO A 49 1.21 -1.43 -15.40
N ILE A 50 2.22 -0.55 -15.38
CA ILE A 50 3.63 -0.90 -15.31
C ILE A 50 4.08 -0.86 -13.85
N GLU A 51 4.55 -2.02 -13.36
CA GLU A 51 4.95 -2.22 -11.97
C GLU A 51 6.07 -1.26 -11.53
N SER A 52 7.12 -1.09 -12.34
CA SER A 52 8.25 -0.19 -12.01
C SER A 52 7.78 1.25 -11.80
N ILE A 53 6.91 1.76 -12.68
CA ILE A 53 6.33 3.10 -12.57
C ILE A 53 5.48 3.22 -11.32
N ARG A 54 4.61 2.25 -11.02
CA ARG A 54 3.82 2.28 -9.79
C ARG A 54 4.73 2.30 -8.58
N ASN A 55 5.74 1.43 -8.55
CA ASN A 55 6.67 1.30 -7.43
C ASN A 55 7.36 2.64 -7.15
N SER A 56 7.89 3.30 -8.18
CA SER A 56 8.46 4.65 -8.05
C SER A 56 7.44 5.68 -7.59
N ALA A 57 6.21 5.65 -8.13
CA ALA A 57 5.15 6.56 -7.73
C ALA A 57 4.75 6.42 -6.25
N PHE A 58 4.68 5.19 -5.72
CA PHE A 58 4.46 4.97 -4.29
C PHE A 58 5.62 5.53 -3.45
N GLY A 59 6.88 5.34 -3.90
CA GLY A 59 8.05 5.96 -3.27
C GLY A 59 7.99 7.50 -3.27
N PHE A 60 7.63 8.10 -4.41
CA PHE A 60 7.44 9.54 -4.54
C PHE A 60 6.34 10.08 -3.61
N ALA A 61 5.24 9.34 -3.45
CA ALA A 61 4.17 9.73 -2.54
C ALA A 61 4.67 9.79 -1.08
N VAL A 62 5.46 8.81 -0.65
CA VAL A 62 6.09 8.79 0.69
C VAL A 62 7.05 9.97 0.84
N GLU A 63 7.89 10.22 -0.16
CA GLU A 63 8.86 11.32 -0.15
C GLU A 63 8.17 12.69 -0.06
N ILE A 64 7.13 12.94 -0.88
CA ILE A 64 6.38 14.19 -0.84
C ILE A 64 5.71 14.39 0.53
N ILE A 65 5.10 13.36 1.12
CA ILE A 65 4.47 13.47 2.45
C ILE A 65 5.49 13.79 3.55
N SER A 66 6.69 13.23 3.44
CA SER A 66 7.78 13.49 4.40
C SER A 66 8.24 14.95 4.33
N GLN A 67 8.28 15.55 3.13
CA GLN A 67 8.70 16.93 2.89
C GLN A 67 7.57 17.95 3.13
N LYS A 68 6.32 17.58 2.84
CA LYS A 68 5.16 18.49 2.75
C LYS A 68 3.95 17.95 3.51
N PRO A 69 3.89 18.17 4.84
CA PRO A 69 2.77 17.70 5.66
C PRO A 69 1.38 18.15 5.18
N GLN A 70 1.27 19.29 4.50
CA GLN A 70 0.02 19.80 3.94
C GLN A 70 -0.59 18.91 2.85
N THR A 71 0.21 18.06 2.19
CA THR A 71 -0.25 17.13 1.15
C THR A 71 -0.83 15.83 1.71
N ARG A 72 -0.67 15.58 3.02
CA ARG A 72 -1.05 14.33 3.69
C ARG A 72 -2.50 13.95 3.47
N THR A 73 -3.43 14.90 3.59
CA THR A 73 -4.86 14.61 3.45
C THR A 73 -5.19 14.09 2.04
N GLN A 74 -4.73 14.79 1.01
CA GLN A 74 -4.97 14.43 -0.38
C GLN A 74 -4.34 13.08 -0.74
N LEU A 75 -3.07 12.87 -0.36
CA LEU A 75 -2.38 11.62 -0.64
C LEU A 75 -2.95 10.45 0.17
N LYS A 76 -3.38 10.67 1.42
CA LYS A 76 -4.06 9.64 2.23
C LYS A 76 -5.32 9.13 1.52
N GLU A 77 -6.21 10.02 1.10
CA GLU A 77 -7.45 9.63 0.43
C GLU A 77 -7.17 8.85 -0.86
N ALA A 78 -6.21 9.33 -1.66
CA ALA A 78 -5.77 8.63 -2.86
C ALA A 78 -5.18 7.25 -2.54
N TYR A 79 -4.39 7.12 -1.48
CA TYR A 79 -3.77 5.88 -1.04
C TYR A 79 -4.80 4.85 -0.56
N ILE A 80 -5.79 5.27 0.24
CA ILE A 80 -6.90 4.42 0.68
C ILE A 80 -7.66 3.89 -0.55
N ASN A 81 -7.88 4.73 -1.56
CA ASN A 81 -8.49 4.31 -2.82
C ASN A 81 -7.63 3.27 -3.56
N LYS A 82 -6.29 3.34 -3.48
CA LYS A 82 -5.40 2.32 -4.07
C LYS A 82 -5.49 0.99 -3.33
N ILE A 83 -5.47 1.01 -2.00
CA ILE A 83 -5.67 -0.19 -1.17
C ILE A 83 -7.01 -0.87 -1.53
N ARG A 84 -8.06 -0.08 -1.73
CA ARG A 84 -9.42 -0.55 -2.07
C ARG A 84 -9.63 -0.81 -3.57
N SER A 85 -8.60 -0.63 -4.41
CA SER A 85 -8.69 -0.84 -5.86
C SER A 85 -9.15 -2.26 -6.19
N THR A 86 -9.94 -2.40 -7.26
CA THR A 86 -10.28 -3.72 -7.83
C THR A 86 -9.10 -4.36 -8.55
N ASP A 87 -8.13 -3.55 -8.97
CA ASP A 87 -6.85 -4.01 -9.49
C ASP A 87 -6.00 -4.52 -8.32
N LEU A 88 -5.76 -5.84 -8.31
CA LEU A 88 -5.03 -6.50 -7.23
C LEU A 88 -3.54 -6.15 -7.23
N ASP A 89 -2.94 -5.81 -8.36
CA ASP A 89 -1.51 -5.46 -8.41
C ASP A 89 -1.29 -4.05 -7.84
N VAL A 90 -2.22 -3.13 -8.11
CA VAL A 90 -2.24 -1.81 -7.47
C VAL A 90 -2.47 -1.93 -5.97
N ALA A 91 -3.47 -2.72 -5.56
CA ALA A 91 -3.79 -2.90 -4.14
C ALA A 91 -2.64 -3.57 -3.38
N ARG A 92 -2.02 -4.59 -3.98
CA ARG A 92 -0.84 -5.27 -3.44
C ARG A 92 0.32 -4.30 -3.23
N GLN A 93 0.68 -3.53 -4.26
CA GLN A 93 1.76 -2.54 -4.16
C GLN A 93 1.49 -1.49 -3.07
N ALA A 94 0.24 -1.03 -2.97
CA ALA A 94 -0.17 -0.09 -1.92
C ALA A 94 -0.02 -0.69 -0.52
N ILE A 95 -0.25 -1.99 -0.34
CA ILE A 95 -0.07 -2.64 0.97
C ILE A 95 1.42 -2.82 1.28
N THR A 96 2.26 -3.14 0.30
CA THR A 96 3.72 -3.24 0.48
C THR A 96 4.34 -1.94 1.01
N PHE A 97 3.90 -0.78 0.52
CA PHE A 97 4.39 0.54 0.98
C PHE A 97 3.68 1.08 2.24
N LEU A 98 2.70 0.34 2.78
CA LEU A 98 1.88 0.79 3.90
C LEU A 98 2.72 1.17 5.14
N PRO A 99 3.76 0.41 5.56
CA PRO A 99 4.56 0.76 6.75
C PRO A 99 5.21 2.14 6.62
N ASP A 100 5.84 2.42 5.47
CA ASP A 100 6.49 3.70 5.21
C ASP A 100 5.49 4.84 5.13
N PHE A 101 4.32 4.60 4.54
CA PHE A 101 3.28 5.60 4.45
C PHE A 101 2.73 5.95 5.84
N VAL A 102 2.44 4.95 6.68
CA VAL A 102 1.97 5.13 8.07
C VAL A 102 3.01 5.85 8.93
N LYS A 103 4.29 5.49 8.79
CA LYS A 103 5.40 6.16 9.49
C LYS A 103 5.43 7.67 9.25
N ASN A 104 5.13 8.09 8.01
CA ASN A 104 5.18 9.49 7.57
C ASN A 104 3.82 10.22 7.65
N CYS A 105 2.70 9.50 7.71
CA CYS A 105 1.32 10.02 7.73
C CYS A 105 0.64 9.83 9.11
N VAL A 106 1.32 10.27 10.17
CA VAL A 106 1.04 9.95 11.60
C VAL A 106 -0.39 10.24 12.06
N ALA A 107 -0.99 11.33 11.62
CA ALA A 107 -2.28 11.78 12.16
C ALA A 107 -3.47 10.86 11.81
N ASN A 108 -3.32 9.97 10.82
CA ASN A 108 -4.42 9.16 10.27
C ASN A 108 -3.98 7.71 9.95
N GLY A 109 -2.98 7.18 10.67
CA GLY A 109 -2.47 5.83 10.44
C GLY A 109 -3.54 4.74 10.59
N ASP A 110 -4.50 4.95 11.51
CA ASP A 110 -5.56 3.98 11.80
C ASP A 110 -6.48 3.72 10.60
N GLU A 111 -6.89 4.76 9.88
CA GLU A 111 -7.75 4.61 8.68
C GLU A 111 -7.05 3.82 7.57
N LEU A 112 -5.73 3.98 7.43
CA LEU A 112 -4.91 3.27 6.44
C LEU A 112 -4.80 1.79 6.80
N ILE A 113 -4.52 1.49 8.07
CA ILE A 113 -4.45 0.13 8.60
C ILE A 113 -5.82 -0.55 8.48
N GLU A 114 -6.91 0.12 8.86
CA GLU A 114 -8.27 -0.41 8.74
C GLU A 114 -8.61 -0.74 7.28
N ALA A 115 -8.30 0.16 6.35
CA ALA A 115 -8.51 -0.08 4.94
C ALA A 115 -7.71 -1.29 4.43
N ALA A 116 -6.46 -1.46 4.88
CA ALA A 116 -5.59 -2.57 4.51
C ALA A 116 -6.06 -3.91 5.10
N LEU A 117 -6.45 -3.93 6.39
CA LEU A 117 -7.01 -5.11 7.03
C LEU A 117 -8.28 -5.58 6.30
N HIS A 118 -9.23 -4.68 6.07
CA HIS A 118 -10.46 -5.01 5.34
C HIS A 118 -10.18 -5.49 3.92
N ALA A 119 -9.17 -4.91 3.25
CA ALA A 119 -8.70 -5.32 1.94
C ALA A 119 -8.18 -6.77 1.91
N CYS A 120 -7.30 -7.13 2.84
CA CYS A 120 -6.69 -8.46 2.91
C CYS A 120 -7.70 -9.52 3.38
N MET A 121 -8.52 -9.22 4.38
CA MET A 121 -9.51 -10.17 4.90
C MET A 121 -10.53 -10.63 3.84
N ARG A 122 -10.91 -9.73 2.92
CA ARG A 122 -11.91 -10.03 1.90
C ARG A 122 -11.33 -10.64 0.64
N ARG A 123 -10.02 -10.56 0.45
CA ARG A 123 -9.35 -10.92 -0.81
C ARG A 123 -8.13 -11.77 -0.49
N SER A 124 -8.33 -13.09 -0.49
CA SER A 124 -7.27 -14.08 -0.27
C SER A 124 -6.05 -13.91 -1.19
N ALA A 125 -6.23 -13.29 -2.34
CA ALA A 125 -5.15 -12.94 -3.26
C ALA A 125 -4.14 -11.93 -2.69
N LEU A 126 -4.41 -11.28 -1.56
CA LEU A 126 -3.52 -10.32 -0.89
C LEU A 126 -2.86 -10.91 0.38
N ASN A 127 -3.00 -12.21 0.63
CA ASN A 127 -2.48 -12.82 1.85
C ASN A 127 -0.94 -12.75 1.98
N ASP A 128 -0.23 -12.71 0.85
CA ASP A 128 1.22 -12.57 0.75
C ASP A 128 1.74 -11.19 1.17
N VAL A 129 0.87 -10.18 1.27
CA VAL A 129 1.24 -8.83 1.74
C VAL A 129 0.71 -8.51 3.15
N ASN A 130 0.17 -9.51 3.87
CA ASN A 130 -0.31 -9.33 5.24
C ASN A 130 0.78 -8.89 6.22
N ASP A 131 2.01 -9.34 6.03
CA ASP A 131 3.13 -9.03 6.91
C ASP A 131 3.39 -7.51 6.97
N TYR A 132 3.17 -6.79 5.86
CA TYR A 132 3.28 -5.33 5.82
C TYR A 132 2.17 -4.63 6.61
N VAL A 133 0.97 -5.22 6.71
CA VAL A 133 -0.10 -4.71 7.56
C VAL A 133 0.26 -4.86 9.03
N VAL A 134 0.80 -6.02 9.40
CA VAL A 134 1.29 -6.28 10.77
C VAL A 134 2.43 -5.35 11.13
N GLU A 135 3.38 -5.12 10.22
CA GLU A 135 4.47 -4.17 10.41
C GLU A 135 3.95 -2.74 10.64
N ALA A 136 3.01 -2.28 9.81
CA ALA A 136 2.40 -0.95 9.96
C ALA A 136 1.68 -0.78 11.31
N MET A 137 0.98 -1.83 11.79
CA MET A 137 0.39 -1.86 13.14
C MET A 137 1.45 -1.77 14.24
N GLY A 138 2.59 -2.44 14.07
CA GLY A 138 3.73 -2.36 14.98
C GLY A 138 4.29 -0.95 15.10
N ILE A 139 4.43 -0.24 13.97
CA ILE A 139 4.90 1.16 13.93
C ILE A 139 3.96 2.09 14.70
N MET A 140 2.64 1.88 14.60
CA MET A 140 1.66 2.65 15.38
C MET A 140 1.72 2.30 16.88
N GLY A 141 1.82 1.02 17.21
CA GLY A 141 1.88 0.54 18.60
C GLY A 141 3.13 1.04 19.36
N GLN A 142 4.30 0.99 18.73
CA GLN A 142 5.55 1.49 19.33
C GLN A 142 5.50 2.98 19.68
N ARG A 143 4.75 3.77 18.92
CA ARG A 143 4.56 5.21 19.20
C ARG A 143 3.55 5.48 20.31
N THR A 144 2.63 4.54 20.57
CA THR A 144 1.65 4.66 21.66
C THR A 144 2.25 4.26 23.00
N GLU A 145 3.38 3.54 23.03
CA GLU A 145 4.09 3.22 24.28
C GLU A 145 4.83 4.42 24.88
N GLU A 146 5.17 5.43 24.06
CA GLU A 146 5.69 6.73 24.52
C GLU A 146 4.58 7.68 25.01
N ASP A 147 3.32 7.46 24.60
CA ASP A 147 2.10 8.18 25.03
C ASP A 147 1.06 7.17 25.60
N GLN A 148 1.31 6.66 26.80
CA GLN A 148 0.52 5.57 27.38
C GLN A 148 -0.99 5.87 27.51
N ASN A 149 -1.82 5.14 26.76
CA ASN A 149 -3.15 4.72 27.21
C ASN A 149 -3.41 3.23 26.86
N PRO A 150 -3.42 2.32 27.86
CA PRO A 150 -3.40 0.86 27.66
C PRO A 150 -4.70 0.21 27.14
N GLU A 151 -5.78 0.96 26.89
CA GLU A 151 -7.04 0.39 26.38
C GLU A 151 -7.02 0.11 24.86
N PHE A 152 -6.21 0.83 24.08
CA PHE A 152 -6.22 0.72 22.62
C PHE A 152 -5.54 -0.57 22.11
N LEU A 153 -4.41 -0.94 22.71
CA LEU A 153 -3.68 -2.17 22.38
C LEU A 153 -4.53 -3.42 22.64
N LEU A 154 -5.41 -3.41 23.66
CA LEU A 154 -6.35 -4.51 23.89
C LEU A 154 -7.46 -4.57 22.84
N SER A 155 -7.94 -3.45 22.32
CA SER A 155 -9.03 -3.44 21.33
C SER A 155 -8.58 -4.03 19.99
N CYS A 156 -7.44 -3.56 19.45
CA CYS A 156 -6.92 -4.02 18.17
C CYS A 156 -6.42 -5.48 18.21
N THR A 157 -5.78 -5.89 19.31
CA THR A 157 -5.37 -7.29 19.48
C THR A 157 -6.55 -8.22 19.71
N ASN A 158 -7.60 -7.80 20.42
CA ASN A 158 -8.79 -8.63 20.62
C ASN A 158 -9.65 -8.74 19.35
N LEU A 159 -9.69 -7.71 18.50
CA LEU A 159 -10.37 -7.77 17.20
C LEU A 159 -9.62 -8.71 16.25
N ALA A 160 -8.30 -8.54 16.12
CA ALA A 160 -7.46 -9.45 15.35
C ALA A 160 -7.55 -10.90 15.86
N ARG A 161 -7.54 -11.12 17.19
CA ARG A 161 -7.59 -12.45 17.79
C ARG A 161 -8.97 -13.12 17.67
N LYS A 162 -10.07 -12.37 17.82
CA LYS A 162 -11.43 -12.92 17.60
C LYS A 162 -11.64 -13.32 16.15
N GLU A 163 -11.13 -12.55 15.20
CA GLU A 163 -11.37 -12.81 13.78
C GLU A 163 -10.40 -13.84 13.20
N TRP A 164 -9.15 -13.90 13.66
CA TRP A 164 -8.21 -14.98 13.30
C TRP A 164 -8.68 -16.37 13.75
N ILE A 165 -9.26 -16.49 14.97
CA ILE A 165 -9.88 -17.74 15.43
C ILE A 165 -11.03 -18.16 14.50
N THR A 166 -11.75 -17.18 13.94
CA THR A 166 -12.87 -17.45 13.02
C THR A 166 -12.37 -17.89 11.65
N VAL A 167 -11.26 -17.34 11.15
CA VAL A 167 -10.63 -17.73 9.88
C VAL A 167 -9.96 -19.10 9.98
N GLU A 168 -9.24 -19.40 11.06
CA GLU A 168 -8.67 -20.73 11.31
C GLU A 168 -9.76 -21.79 11.50
N MET A 169 -10.85 -21.49 12.20
CA MET A 169 -11.99 -22.41 12.32
C MET A 169 -12.68 -22.66 10.97
N ASN A 170 -12.83 -21.65 10.11
CA ASN A 170 -13.44 -21.83 8.79
C ASN A 170 -12.51 -22.62 7.83
N SER A 171 -11.19 -22.43 7.93
CA SER A 171 -10.21 -23.23 7.20
C SER A 171 -10.17 -24.68 7.69
N ALA A 172 -10.30 -24.91 9.00
CA ALA A 172 -10.38 -26.25 9.59
C ALA A 172 -11.70 -26.96 9.25
N TYR A 173 -12.84 -26.26 9.23
CA TYR A 173 -14.12 -26.82 8.80
C TYR A 173 -14.15 -27.17 7.30
N ALA A 174 -13.50 -26.37 6.44
CA ALA A 174 -13.34 -26.69 5.03
C ALA A 174 -12.51 -27.96 4.80
N LEU A 175 -11.43 -28.15 5.58
CA LEU A 175 -10.63 -29.38 5.56
C LEU A 175 -11.38 -30.60 6.11
N PHE A 176 -12.18 -30.45 7.19
CA PHE A 176 -12.95 -31.57 7.76
C PHE A 176 -14.17 -31.97 6.93
N SER A 177 -14.85 -31.02 6.27
CA SER A 177 -15.99 -31.32 5.39
C SER A 177 -15.59 -31.97 4.06
N GLY A 178 -14.34 -31.81 3.62
CA GLY A 178 -13.77 -32.51 2.47
C GLY A 178 -13.36 -33.96 2.74
N ILE A 179 -13.19 -34.34 4.01
CA ILE A 179 -12.80 -35.71 4.42
C ILE A 179 -14.02 -36.60 4.69
N CYS A 180 -15.22 -36.03 4.90
CA CYS A 180 -16.43 -36.77 5.25
C CYS A 180 -17.42 -37.01 4.07
N ASN A 181 -17.05 -36.65 2.83
CA ASN A 181 -17.87 -36.89 1.63
C ASN A 181 -17.10 -37.58 0.49
N GLY A 182 -16.11 -38.42 0.83
CA GLY A 182 -15.43 -39.35 -0.07
C GLY A 182 -15.66 -40.79 0.34
#